data_AF-A0A2Z4FI17-F1
#
_entry.id   AF-A0A2Z4FI17-F1
#
_cell.length_a   1.000
_cell.length_b   1.000
_cell.length_c   1.000
_cell.angle_alpha   90.00
_cell.angle_beta   90.00
_cell.angle_gamma   90.00
#
_symmetry.space_group_name_H-M   'P 1'
#
loop_
_entity.id
_entity.type
_entity.pdbx_description
1 polymer ?
#
loop_
_entity_poly.entity_id
_entity_poly.type
_entity_poly.pdbx_seq_one_letter_code
_entity_poly.pdbx_strand_id
1 'polypeptide(L)'
;MVNFKPMTRIYRCPETHQTLSELDDENLRKVNEAVRAGALKNHAGNTVQQIIDGGLLSEDERFIYPVRDGVPNLLIDDRIAFSDI
;
A
#
# COMPACT_ATOMS: atom_id res chain seq x y z
N MET A 1 7.73 -17.42 25.97
CA MET A 1 8.08 -16.28 25.09
C MET A 1 7.34 -16.50 23.77
N VAL A 2 6.20 -15.85 23.58
CA VAL A 2 5.41 -16.00 22.35
C VAL A 2 6.12 -15.17 21.28
N ASN A 3 6.70 -15.83 20.29
CA ASN A 3 7.41 -15.17 19.20
C ASN A 3 6.37 -14.68 18.19
N PHE A 4 5.84 -13.47 18.39
CA PHE A 4 4.94 -12.83 17.44
C PHE A 4 5.75 -12.38 16.22
N LYS A 5 5.76 -13.24 15.22
CA LYS A 5 6.29 -12.94 13.89
C LYS A 5 5.46 -11.80 13.27
N PRO A 6 6.07 -10.75 12.71
CA PRO A 6 5.32 -9.66 12.09
C PRO A 6 4.40 -10.21 10.99
N MET A 7 3.14 -9.76 10.99
CA MET A 7 2.05 -10.28 10.13
C MET A 7 2.37 -10.18 8.63
N THR A 8 3.31 -9.31 8.25
CA THR A 8 3.75 -9.08 6.87
C THR A 8 4.32 -10.32 6.16
N ARG A 9 4.78 -11.33 6.91
CA ARG A 9 5.35 -12.55 6.32
C ARG A 9 4.30 -13.57 5.80
N ILE A 10 3.00 -13.26 5.90
CA ILE A 10 1.90 -14.13 5.41
C ILE A 10 1.20 -13.53 4.19
N TYR A 11 1.27 -12.21 3.98
CA TYR A 11 0.58 -11.56 2.86
C TYR A 11 1.36 -11.71 1.55
N ARG A 12 0.62 -11.91 0.47
CA ARG A 12 1.11 -12.01 -0.91
C ARG A 12 0.36 -11.01 -1.78
N CYS A 13 1.01 -10.53 -2.84
CA CYS A 13 0.33 -9.74 -3.85
C CYS A 13 -0.86 -10.55 -4.44
N PRO A 14 -2.09 -10.02 -4.40
CA PRO A 14 -3.28 -10.68 -4.94
C PRO A 14 -3.20 -11.06 -6.43
N GLU A 15 -2.39 -10.33 -7.22
CA GLU A 15 -2.27 -10.58 -8.66
C GLU A 15 -1.11 -11.51 -9.02
N THR A 16 0.06 -11.26 -8.44
CA THR A 16 1.32 -11.89 -8.86
C THR A 16 1.81 -12.95 -7.88
N HIS A 17 1.19 -13.06 -6.71
CA HIS A 17 1.62 -13.89 -5.58
C HIS A 17 3.04 -13.58 -5.07
N GLN A 18 3.61 -12.45 -5.47
CA GLN A 18 4.90 -11.97 -4.99
C GLN A 18 4.85 -11.59 -3.51
N THR A 19 6.03 -11.47 -2.93
CA THR A 19 6.21 -10.95 -1.57
C THR A 19 5.76 -9.48 -1.51
N LEU A 20 5.26 -9.09 -0.34
CA LEU A 20 4.96 -7.70 0.00
C LEU A 20 5.92 -7.24 1.08
N SER A 21 6.46 -6.03 0.95
CA SER A 21 7.26 -5.35 1.97
C SER A 21 6.54 -4.12 2.50
N GLU A 22 6.86 -3.70 3.72
CA GLU A 22 6.35 -2.43 4.24
C GLU A 22 6.94 -1.26 3.44
N LEU A 23 6.10 -0.27 3.16
CA LEU A 23 6.50 0.98 2.52
C LEU A 23 7.33 1.79 3.51
N ASP A 24 8.45 2.35 3.06
CA ASP A 24 9.28 3.22 3.89
C ASP A 24 8.61 4.59 4.18
N ASP A 25 9.14 5.30 5.17
CA ASP A 25 8.62 6.59 5.62
C ASP A 25 8.65 7.68 4.54
N GLU A 26 9.61 7.63 3.61
CA GLU A 26 9.73 8.62 2.54
C GLU A 26 8.58 8.45 1.54
N ASN A 27 8.37 7.23 1.06
CA ASN A 27 7.31 6.90 0.12
C ASN A 27 5.93 7.00 0.77
N LEU A 28 5.79 6.69 2.05
CA LEU A 28 4.55 6.93 2.80
C LEU A 28 4.19 8.42 2.86
N ARG A 29 5.18 9.30 3.03
CA ARG A 29 4.97 10.75 2.98
C ARG A 29 4.51 11.19 1.59
N LYS A 30 5.19 10.74 0.52
CA LYS A 30 4.81 11.06 -0.87
C LYS A 30 3.37 10.66 -1.19
N VAL A 31 2.97 9.44 -0.84
CA VAL A 31 1.58 8.98 -0.99
C VAL A 31 0.62 9.95 -0.31
N ASN A 32 0.88 10.26 0.97
CA ASN A 32 -0.01 11.11 1.75
C ASN A 32 -0.01 12.58 1.30
N GLU A 33 1.04 13.07 0.66
CA GLU A 33 1.08 14.37 -0.02
C GLU A 33 0.22 14.36 -1.29
N ALA A 34 0.36 13.34 -2.14
CA ALA A 34 -0.43 13.17 -3.36
C ALA A 34 -1.93 12.98 -3.08
N VAL A 35 -2.28 12.26 -2.00
CA VAL A 35 -3.66 12.13 -1.48
C VAL A 35 -4.23 13.50 -1.07
N ARG A 36 -3.47 14.29 -0.30
CA ARG A 36 -3.93 15.63 0.13
C ARG A 36 -4.09 16.60 -1.03
N ALA A 37 -3.28 16.45 -2.08
CA ALA A 37 -3.41 17.22 -3.31
C ALA A 37 -4.62 16.79 -4.18
N GLY A 38 -5.25 15.65 -3.88
CA GLY A 38 -6.32 15.07 -4.69
C GLY A 38 -5.85 14.54 -6.05
N ALA A 39 -4.53 14.33 -6.20
CA ALA A 39 -3.90 13.93 -7.46
C ALA A 39 -3.84 12.40 -7.63
N LEU A 40 -3.88 11.66 -6.51
CA LEU A 40 -3.70 10.22 -6.51
C LEU A 40 -5.00 9.47 -6.83
N LYS A 41 -4.91 8.49 -7.73
CA LYS A 41 -6.02 7.59 -8.09
C LYS A 41 -5.68 6.15 -7.75
N ASN A 42 -6.69 5.38 -7.35
CA ASN A 42 -6.55 3.93 -7.25
C ASN A 42 -6.71 3.26 -8.63
N HIS A 43 -6.51 1.95 -8.69
CA HIS A 43 -6.64 1.18 -9.94
C HIS A 43 -8.04 1.29 -10.58
N ALA A 44 -9.10 1.41 -9.77
CA ALA A 44 -10.46 1.66 -10.27
C ALA A 44 -10.68 3.08 -10.82
N GLY A 45 -9.68 3.95 -10.77
CA GLY A 45 -9.74 5.34 -11.26
C GLY A 45 -10.38 6.33 -10.30
N ASN A 46 -10.73 5.89 -9.08
CA ASN A 46 -11.28 6.76 -8.04
C ASN A 46 -10.16 7.54 -7.35
N THR A 47 -10.41 8.81 -7.03
CA THR A 47 -9.48 9.61 -6.24
C THR A 47 -9.33 9.00 -4.84
N VAL A 48 -8.08 8.78 -4.43
CA VAL A 48 -7.77 8.34 -3.08
C VAL A 48 -7.96 9.53 -2.15
N GLN A 49 -8.96 9.45 -1.27
CA GLN A 49 -9.35 10.57 -0.39
C GLN A 49 -8.85 10.40 1.05
N GLN A 50 -8.52 9.18 1.45
CA GLN A 50 -8.08 8.86 2.81
C GLN A 50 -6.58 8.64 2.83
N ILE A 51 -5.90 9.39 3.69
CA ILE A 51 -4.50 9.13 4.05
C ILE A 51 -4.35 7.70 4.58
N ILE A 52 -3.11 7.22 4.56
CA ILE A 52 -2.75 5.87 4.97
C ILE A 52 -1.73 5.94 6.10
N ASP A 53 -1.82 4.98 7.03
CA ASP A 53 -0.90 4.86 8.16
C ASP A 53 0.34 4.03 7.80
N GLY A 54 0.25 3.27 6.71
CA GLY A 54 1.33 2.49 6.12
C GLY A 54 0.94 1.97 4.74
N GLY A 55 1.86 1.30 4.07
CA GLY A 55 1.61 0.65 2.78
C GLY A 55 2.34 -0.67 2.68
N LEU A 56 1.82 -1.57 1.85
CA LEU A 56 2.53 -2.78 1.43
C LEU A 56 2.92 -2.63 -0.05
N LEU A 57 4.21 -2.62 -0.33
CA LEU A 57 4.77 -2.52 -1.67
C LEU A 57 4.99 -3.93 -2.25
N SER A 58 4.61 -4.13 -3.51
CA SER A 58 4.96 -5.34 -4.25
C SER A 58 6.47 -5.44 -4.49
N GLU A 59 7.00 -6.66 -4.49
CA GLU A 59 8.43 -6.93 -4.73
C GLU A 59 8.97 -6.33 -6.05
N ASP A 60 8.10 -6.17 -7.04
CA ASP A 60 8.41 -5.54 -8.33
C ASP A 60 8.19 -4.01 -8.36
N GLU A 61 7.89 -3.41 -7.21
CA GLU A 61 7.70 -1.96 -6.99
C GLU A 61 6.63 -1.33 -7.90
N ARG A 62 5.60 -2.11 -8.26
CA ARG A 62 4.52 -1.62 -9.13
C ARG A 62 3.34 -1.10 -8.36
N PHE A 63 3.01 -1.74 -7.24
CA PHE A 63 1.75 -1.52 -6.55
C PHE A 63 1.95 -1.33 -5.05
N ILE A 64 1.28 -0.31 -4.52
CA ILE A 64 1.11 -0.08 -3.10
C ILE A 64 -0.30 -0.50 -2.69
N TYR A 65 -0.40 -1.39 -1.72
CA TYR A 65 -1.64 -1.73 -1.03
C TYR A 65 -1.72 -0.91 0.27
N PRO A 66 -2.74 -0.04 0.42
CA PRO A 66 -2.81 0.87 1.56
C PRO A 66 -3.13 0.13 2.87
N VAL A 67 -2.51 0.56 3.96
CA VAL A 67 -2.78 0.10 5.33
C VAL A 67 -3.44 1.24 6.12
N ARG A 68 -4.59 0.95 6.73
CA ARG A 68 -5.34 1.90 7.57
C ARG A 68 -5.73 1.23 8.87
N ASP A 69 -5.51 1.91 10.00
CA ASP A 69 -5.73 1.37 11.34
C ASP A 69 -5.02 0.01 11.55
N GLY A 70 -3.85 -0.16 10.92
CA GLY A 70 -3.08 -1.41 10.93
C GLY A 70 -3.66 -2.55 10.07
N VAL A 71 -4.73 -2.31 9.31
CA VAL A 71 -5.37 -3.30 8.45
C VAL A 71 -4.97 -3.07 6.98
N PRO A 72 -4.27 -4.02 6.33
CA PRO A 72 -3.94 -3.91 4.91
C PRO A 72 -5.18 -4.14 4.03
N ASN A 73 -5.44 -3.24 3.10
CA ASN A 73 -6.43 -3.42 2.05
C ASN A 73 -5.77 -4.06 0.81
N LEU A 74 -6.01 -5.36 0.63
CA LEU A 74 -5.48 -6.15 -0.48
C LEU A 74 -6.47 -6.28 -1.66
N LEU A 75 -7.39 -5.31 -1.83
CA LEU A 75 -8.24 -5.26 -3.01
C LEU A 75 -7.45 -4.70 -4.21
N ILE A 76 -7.54 -5.41 -5.34
CA ILE A 76 -6.92 -5.02 -6.61
C ILE A 76 -7.36 -3.61 -7.03
N ASP A 77 -8.65 -3.29 -6.87
CA ASP A 77 -9.23 -2.01 -7.26
C ASP A 77 -8.71 -0.83 -6.42
N ASP A 78 -8.31 -1.08 -5.18
CA ASP A 78 -7.85 -0.07 -4.23
C ASP A 78 -6.34 0.12 -4.18
N ARG A 79 -5.58 -0.68 -4.95
CA ARG A 79 -4.14 -0.48 -5.06
C ARG A 79 -3.81 0.85 -5.72
N ILE A 80 -2.66 1.40 -5.36
CA ILE A 80 -2.08 2.61 -5.92
C ILE A 80 -0.88 2.19 -6.76
N ALA A 81 -0.70 2.79 -7.94
CA ALA A 81 0.52 2.58 -8.71
C ALA A 81 1.69 3.33 -8.07
N PHE A 82 2.82 2.66 -7.86
CA PHE A 82 4.00 3.29 -7.27
C PHE A 82 4.60 4.39 -8.15
N SER A 83 4.33 4.35 -9.46
CA SER A 83 4.72 5.41 -10.40
C SER A 83 3.97 6.73 -10.21
N ASP A 84 2.88 6.73 -9.45
CA ASP A 84 1.96 7.87 -9.33
C ASP A 84 2.20 8.70 -8.06
N ILE A 85 3.23 8.35 -7.27
CA ILE A 85 3.59 9.02 -6.01
C ILE A 85 4.84 9.89 -6.11
#